data_AF-A0A964W713-F1
#
_entry.id   AF-A0A964W713-F1
#
_cell.length_a   1.000
_cell.length_b   1.000
_cell.length_c   1.000
_cell.angle_alpha   90.00
_cell.angle_beta   90.00
_cell.angle_gamma   90.00
#
_symmetry.space_group_name_H-M   'P 1'
#
loop_
_entity.id
_entity.type
_entity.pdbx_description
1 polymer ?
#
loop_
_entity_poly.entity_id
_entity_poly.type
_entity_poly.pdbx_seq_one_letter_code
_entity_poly.pdbx_strand_id
1 'polypeptide(L)'
;METNFFQAIAALHVGGGWTINITNNPTGKWVISVLFYNDSVGDDVRKRLPPIILKGTPAELDGGFFEAVSQPVQETAALFTNMEDYLKQREEAKAASQMQKDKTAKADKDKTDKQKKYEEAMKKVDELEAEGKFKEAWMKVPSPQDYPEDAETLRARKAALSAQFAPDLFNEPKTV
;
A
#
# COMPACT_ATOMS: atom_id res chain seq x y z
N MET A 1 8.90 29.01 47.78
CA MET A 1 9.55 28.28 46.67
C MET A 1 8.60 28.34 45.50
N GLU A 2 8.95 29.00 44.41
CA GLU A 2 8.15 28.96 43.19
C GLU A 2 8.32 27.56 42.59
N THR A 3 7.24 26.79 42.50
CA THR A 3 7.21 25.50 41.83
C THR A 3 7.01 25.75 40.34
N ASN A 4 8.03 25.45 39.54
CA ASN A 4 8.01 25.64 38.08
C ASN A 4 7.25 24.54 37.35
N PHE A 5 5.98 24.32 37.73
CA PHE A 5 5.15 23.23 37.25
C PHE A 5 5.07 23.16 35.71
N PHE A 6 4.76 24.28 35.06
CA PHE A 6 4.65 24.33 33.60
C PHE A 6 6.00 24.23 32.88
N GLN A 7 7.10 24.67 33.51
CA GLN A 7 8.44 24.48 32.92
C GLN A 7 8.86 23.00 33.00
N ALA A 8 8.49 22.30 34.07
CA ALA A 8 8.73 20.87 34.19
C ALA A 8 7.95 20.08 33.12
N ILE A 9 6.70 20.46 32.83
CA ILE A 9 5.94 19.90 31.68
C ILE A 9 6.67 20.18 30.37
N ALA A 10 7.12 21.42 30.14
CA ALA A 10 7.82 21.79 28.92
C ALA A 10 9.14 21.01 28.75
N ALA A 11 9.86 20.74 29.84
CA ALA A 11 11.10 19.97 29.85
C ALA A 11 10.93 18.50 29.47
N LEU A 12 9.70 17.96 29.49
CA LEU A 12 9.42 16.60 29.03
C LEU A 12 9.48 16.48 27.51
N HIS A 13 9.38 17.60 26.76
CA HIS A 13 9.39 17.62 25.29
C HIS A 13 8.36 16.68 24.64
N VAL A 14 7.22 16.44 25.32
CA VAL A 14 6.13 15.59 24.82
C VAL A 14 4.99 16.46 24.28
N GLY A 15 4.52 16.15 23.08
CA GLY A 15 3.36 16.80 22.46
C GLY A 15 2.07 16.02 22.75
N GLY A 16 1.08 16.67 23.36
CA GLY A 16 -0.21 16.07 23.65
C GLY A 16 -1.05 16.85 24.67
N GLY A 17 -2.27 16.38 24.89
CA GLY A 17 -3.18 16.89 25.91
C GLY A 17 -2.95 16.24 27.27
N TRP A 18 -3.17 17.02 28.33
CA TRP A 18 -3.08 16.57 29.72
C TRP A 18 -4.39 16.82 30.44
N THR A 19 -4.92 15.80 31.12
CA THR A 19 -6.01 15.94 32.08
C THR A 19 -5.46 15.67 33.48
N ILE A 20 -5.51 16.67 34.35
CA ILE A 20 -5.08 16.52 35.75
C ILE A 20 -6.27 16.81 36.66
N ASN A 21 -6.69 15.79 37.42
CA ASN A 21 -7.73 15.92 38.43
C ASN A 21 -7.11 15.85 39.82
N ILE A 22 -7.44 16.80 40.68
CA ILE A 22 -6.93 16.88 42.04
C ILE A 22 -8.12 16.77 43.00
N THR A 23 -8.06 15.82 43.92
CA THR A 23 -9.06 15.63 44.96
C THR A 23 -8.40 15.74 46.33
N ASN A 24 -8.82 16.74 47.10
CA ASN A 24 -8.44 16.89 48.50
C ASN A 24 -9.45 16.13 49.37
N ASN A 25 -8.96 15.20 50.21
CA ASN A 25 -9.81 14.57 51.21
C ASN A 25 -9.70 15.31 52.56
N PRO A 26 -10.79 15.39 53.35
CA PRO A 26 -10.79 15.99 54.69
C PRO A 26 -9.79 15.35 55.67
N THR A 27 -9.32 14.13 55.37
CA THR A 27 -8.30 13.38 56.12
C THR A 27 -6.86 13.83 55.83
N GLY A 28 -6.66 14.87 54.99
CA GLY A 28 -5.34 15.42 54.66
C GLY A 28 -4.60 14.68 53.55
N LYS A 29 -5.17 13.61 52.99
CA LYS A 29 -4.60 12.87 51.85
C LYS A 29 -5.17 13.36 50.53
N TRP A 30 -4.28 13.75 49.62
CA TRP A 30 -4.63 14.21 48.28
C TRP A 30 -4.53 13.06 47.30
N VAL A 31 -5.42 13.04 46.32
CA VAL A 31 -5.41 12.11 45.19
C VAL A 31 -5.28 12.92 43.92
N ILE A 32 -4.24 12.68 43.14
CA ILE A 32 -4.04 13.30 41.84
C ILE A 32 -4.17 12.22 40.77
N SER A 33 -4.99 12.49 39.76
CA SER A 33 -5.17 11.64 38.58
C SER A 33 -4.66 12.37 37.37
N VAL A 34 -3.70 11.78 36.66
CA VAL A 34 -3.06 12.36 35.47
C VAL A 34 -3.31 11.45 34.29
N LEU A 35 -3.88 12.00 33.23
CA LEU A 35 -4.07 11.33 31.95
C LEU A 35 -3.41 12.14 30.85
N PHE A 36 -2.44 11.54 30.17
CA PHE A 36 -1.82 12.08 28.96
C PHE A 36 -2.45 11.43 27.73
N TYR A 37 -2.81 12.24 26.73
CA TYR A 37 -3.46 11.76 25.51
C TYR A 37 -3.01 12.57 24.30
N ASN A 38 -3.16 12.00 23.10
CA ASN A 38 -2.92 12.70 21.84
C ASN A 38 -4.11 12.44 20.91
N ASP A 39 -4.73 13.50 20.40
CA ASP A 39 -5.90 13.41 19.50
C ASP A 39 -5.53 12.88 18.10
N SER A 40 -4.25 12.82 17.73
CA SER A 40 -3.78 12.19 16.49
C SER A 40 -4.06 10.69 16.44
N VAL A 41 -4.02 10.01 17.58
CA VAL A 41 -4.38 8.60 17.68
C VAL A 41 -5.85 8.53 18.12
N GLY A 42 -6.73 8.04 17.25
CA GLY A 42 -8.18 8.18 17.42
C GLY A 42 -8.74 7.85 18.82
N ASP A 43 -9.92 8.41 19.12
CA ASP A 43 -10.61 8.40 20.43
C ASP A 43 -10.63 7.07 21.21
N ASP A 44 -10.55 5.93 20.51
CA ASP A 44 -10.45 4.60 21.13
C ASP A 44 -9.26 4.46 22.09
N VAL A 45 -8.11 5.07 21.78
CA VAL A 45 -6.91 4.95 22.63
C VAL A 45 -7.08 5.78 23.91
N ARG A 46 -7.63 6.99 23.77
CA ARG A 46 -7.93 7.89 24.90
C ARG A 46 -8.87 7.25 25.92
N LYS A 47 -9.87 6.48 25.47
CA LYS A 47 -10.84 5.80 26.35
C LYS A 47 -10.29 4.56 27.04
N ARG A 48 -9.23 3.95 26.50
CA ARG A 48 -8.64 2.71 27.00
C ARG A 48 -7.43 2.93 27.90
N LEU A 49 -6.79 4.09 27.80
CA LEU A 49 -5.64 4.40 28.64
C LEU A 49 -6.07 4.67 30.09
N PRO A 50 -5.54 3.90 31.06
CA PRO A 50 -5.79 4.18 32.46
C PRO A 50 -5.07 5.46 32.89
N PRO A 51 -5.67 6.32 33.73
CA PRO A 51 -4.98 7.45 34.32
C PRO A 51 -3.96 7.00 35.37
N ILE A 52 -2.88 7.75 35.50
CA ILE A 52 -1.87 7.61 36.57
C ILE A 52 -2.46 8.21 37.84
N ILE A 53 -2.56 7.40 38.89
CA ILE A 53 -3.12 7.84 40.18
C ILE A 53 -2.00 7.97 41.21
N LEU A 54 -1.82 9.17 41.74
CA LEU A 54 -0.89 9.49 42.82
C LEU A 54 -1.67 9.83 44.08
N LYS A 55 -1.15 9.42 45.24
CA LYS A 55 -1.76 9.68 46.54
C LYS A 55 -0.67 10.08 47.52
N GLY A 56 -0.89 11.14 48.28
CA GLY A 56 0.10 11.61 49.25
C GLY A 56 -0.31 12.87 49.97
N THR A 57 0.59 13.37 50.80
CA THR A 57 0.52 14.74 51.32
C THR A 57 0.93 15.75 50.24
N PRO A 58 0.57 17.04 50.36
CA PRO A 58 1.01 18.07 49.42
C PRO A 58 2.53 18.09 49.21
N ALA A 59 3.31 17.95 50.30
CA ALA A 59 4.77 17.97 50.23
C ALA A 59 5.37 16.78 49.45
N GLU A 60 4.81 15.58 49.63
CA GLU A 60 5.22 14.39 48.87
C GLU A 60 4.86 14.50 47.40
N LEU A 61 3.69 15.08 47.10
CA LEU A 61 3.23 15.28 45.74
C LEU A 61 4.05 16.35 45.04
N ASP A 62 4.35 17.49 45.69
CA ASP A 62 5.17 18.55 45.08
C ASP A 62 6.57 18.04 44.68
N GLY A 63 7.20 17.21 45.52
CA GLY A 63 8.53 16.65 45.24
C GLY A 63 8.52 15.44 44.29
N GLY A 64 7.52 14.56 44.42
CA GLY A 64 7.47 13.27 43.73
C GLY A 64 6.59 13.24 42.47
N PHE A 65 5.77 14.27 42.22
CA PHE A 65 4.81 14.26 41.12
C PHE A 65 5.49 14.03 39.77
N PHE A 66 6.46 14.89 39.40
CA PHE A 66 7.13 14.77 38.11
C PHE A 66 7.99 13.51 38.03
N GLU A 67 8.63 13.07 39.11
CA GLU A 67 9.36 11.79 39.11
C GLU A 67 8.43 10.62 38.76
N ALA A 68 7.22 10.61 39.32
CA ALA A 68 6.24 9.55 39.08
C ALA A 68 5.53 9.65 37.72
N VAL A 69 5.30 10.86 37.18
CA VAL A 69 4.57 11.02 35.90
C VAL A 69 5.48 11.11 34.67
N SER A 70 6.75 11.50 34.81
CA SER A 70 7.62 11.76 33.65
C SER A 70 7.80 10.52 32.79
N GLN A 71 8.18 9.40 33.40
CA GLN A 71 8.40 8.14 32.68
C GLN A 71 7.12 7.61 32.00
N PRO A 72 5.99 7.40 32.69
CA PRO A 72 4.80 6.86 32.04
C PRO A 72 4.23 7.81 30.97
N VAL A 73 4.38 9.12 31.12
CA VAL A 73 4.00 10.08 30.09
C VAL A 73 4.89 9.97 28.85
N GLN A 74 6.22 9.85 29.03
CA GLN A 74 7.16 9.65 27.92
C GLN A 74 6.88 8.34 27.17
N GLU A 75 6.62 7.24 27.91
CA GLU A 75 6.25 5.95 27.32
C GLU A 75 4.93 6.05 26.53
N THR A 76 3.94 6.73 27.08
CA THR A 76 2.66 6.96 26.40
C THR A 76 2.81 7.84 25.16
N ALA A 77 3.65 8.89 25.23
CA ALA A 77 3.97 9.74 24.08
C ALA A 77 4.67 8.95 22.96
N ALA A 78 5.66 8.13 23.30
CA ALA A 78 6.34 7.26 22.35
C ALA A 78 5.38 6.26 21.69
N LEU A 79 4.44 5.70 22.47
CA LEU A 79 3.39 4.82 21.95
C LEU A 79 2.50 5.55 20.93
N PHE A 80 2.12 6.80 21.21
CA PHE A 80 1.31 7.61 20.28
C PHE A 80 2.05 7.90 18.98
N THR A 81 3.32 8.31 19.04
CA THR A 81 4.15 8.53 17.84
C THR A 81 4.24 7.27 17.00
N ASN A 82 4.58 6.13 17.62
CA ASN A 82 4.67 4.85 16.92
C ASN A 82 3.33 4.44 16.27
N MET A 83 2.21 4.72 16.94
CA MET A 83 0.88 4.41 16.42
C MET A 83 0.50 5.34 15.27
N GLU A 84 0.82 6.63 15.34
CA GLU A 84 0.63 7.58 14.24
C GLU A 84 1.44 7.15 13.00
N ASP A 85 2.72 6.84 13.18
CA ASP A 85 3.59 6.33 12.11
C ASP A 85 3.05 5.02 11.53
N TYR A 86 2.62 4.08 12.37
CA TYR A 86 2.02 2.83 11.93
C TYR A 86 0.73 3.06 11.13
N LEU A 87 -0.15 3.95 11.59
CA LEU A 87 -1.38 4.29 10.88
C LEU A 87 -1.07 4.90 9.51
N LYS A 88 -0.11 5.83 9.44
CA LYS A 88 0.33 6.48 8.21
C LYS A 88 0.92 5.46 7.23
N GLN A 89 1.88 4.64 7.67
CA GLN A 89 2.49 3.59 6.86
C GLN A 89 1.46 2.56 6.39
N ARG A 90 0.48 2.22 7.23
CA ARG A 90 -0.59 1.28 6.85
C ARG A 90 -1.50 1.87 5.78
N GLU A 91 -1.84 3.15 5.86
CA GLU A 91 -2.61 3.83 4.81
C GLU A 91 -1.80 3.95 3.50
N GLU A 92 -0.51 4.27 3.59
CA GLU A 92 0.40 4.27 2.43
C GLU A 92 0.50 2.87 1.80
N ALA A 93 0.67 1.82 2.60
CA ALA A 93 0.73 0.45 2.13
C ALA A 93 -0.60 -0.03 1.52
N LYS A 94 -1.75 0.39 2.07
CA LYS A 94 -3.06 0.14 1.47
C LYS A 94 -3.23 0.87 0.15
N ALA A 95 -2.85 2.15 0.07
CA ALA A 95 -2.90 2.93 -1.15
C ALA A 95 -2.00 2.34 -2.24
N ALA A 96 -0.77 1.94 -1.89
CA ALA A 96 0.14 1.23 -2.77
C ALA A 96 -0.45 -0.12 -3.23
N SER A 97 -1.05 -0.89 -2.31
CA SER A 97 -1.70 -2.17 -2.64
C SER A 97 -2.92 -2.00 -3.53
N GLN A 98 -3.72 -0.94 -3.36
CA GLN A 98 -4.84 -0.62 -4.24
C GLN A 98 -4.35 -0.20 -5.63
N MET A 99 -3.33 0.66 -5.71
CA MET A 99 -2.70 1.03 -6.99
C MET A 99 -2.08 -0.17 -7.70
N GLN A 100 -1.51 -1.12 -6.97
CA GLN A 100 -0.95 -2.34 -7.53
C GLN A 100 -2.06 -3.29 -8.03
N LYS A 101 -3.17 -3.43 -7.29
CA LYS A 101 -4.34 -4.20 -7.74
C LYS A 101 -4.98 -3.59 -9.00
N ASP A 102 -5.10 -2.26 -9.09
CA ASP A 102 -5.63 -1.56 -10.27
C ASP A 102 -4.69 -1.70 -11.49
N LYS A 103 -3.37 -1.61 -11.29
CA LYS A 103 -2.40 -1.82 -12.37
C LYS A 103 -2.38 -3.27 -12.87
N THR A 104 -2.45 -4.25 -11.97
CA THR A 104 -2.49 -5.67 -12.34
C THR A 104 -3.81 -6.03 -13.03
N ALA A 105 -4.96 -5.56 -12.53
CA ALA A 105 -6.26 -5.79 -13.17
C ALA A 105 -6.37 -5.18 -14.58
N LYS A 106 -5.73 -4.01 -14.80
CA LYS A 106 -5.70 -3.37 -16.12
C LYS A 106 -4.74 -4.07 -17.09
N ALA A 107 -3.65 -4.65 -16.60
CA ALA A 107 -2.71 -5.45 -17.40
C ALA A 107 -3.27 -6.83 -17.77
N ASP A 108 -3.97 -7.51 -16.86
CA ASP A 108 -4.62 -8.81 -17.13
C ASP A 108 -5.77 -8.70 -18.13
N LYS A 109 -6.52 -7.59 -18.10
CA LYS A 109 -7.60 -7.34 -19.06
C LYS A 109 -7.08 -7.09 -20.47
N ASP A 110 -5.97 -6.35 -20.62
CA ASP A 110 -5.34 -6.08 -21.92
C ASP A 110 -4.71 -7.34 -22.54
N LYS A 111 -4.09 -8.20 -21.70
CA LYS A 111 -3.56 -9.50 -22.13
C LYS A 111 -4.66 -10.46 -22.57
N THR A 112 -5.76 -10.54 -21.83
CA THR A 112 -6.89 -11.44 -22.16
C THR A 112 -7.59 -11.04 -23.47
N ASP A 113 -7.76 -9.74 -23.73
CA ASP A 113 -8.43 -9.25 -24.95
C ASP A 113 -7.55 -9.44 -26.20
N LYS A 114 -6.23 -9.21 -26.08
CA LYS A 114 -5.26 -9.47 -27.15
C LYS A 114 -5.16 -10.95 -27.49
N GLN A 115 -5.11 -11.82 -26.48
CA GLN A 115 -5.04 -13.27 -26.65
C GLN A 115 -6.29 -13.83 -27.35
N LYS A 116 -7.49 -13.39 -26.96
CA LYS A 116 -8.74 -13.79 -27.63
C LYS A 116 -8.77 -13.40 -29.11
N LYS A 117 -8.37 -12.17 -29.44
CA LYS A 117 -8.31 -11.70 -30.84
C LYS A 117 -7.27 -12.47 -31.66
N TYR A 118 -6.16 -12.85 -31.06
CA TYR A 118 -5.15 -13.70 -31.68
C TYR A 118 -5.70 -15.11 -31.98
N GLU A 119 -6.34 -15.74 -31.00
CA GLU A 119 -6.93 -17.08 -31.16
C GLU A 119 -8.05 -17.10 -32.21
N GLU A 120 -8.95 -16.11 -32.22
CA GLU A 120 -10.00 -15.99 -33.23
C GLU A 120 -9.42 -15.77 -34.64
N ALA A 121 -8.39 -14.93 -34.77
CA ALA A 121 -7.75 -14.68 -36.06
C ALA A 121 -7.01 -15.92 -36.58
N MET A 122 -6.26 -16.61 -35.71
CA MET A 122 -5.56 -17.85 -36.06
C MET A 122 -6.53 -18.96 -36.46
N LYS A 123 -7.61 -19.17 -35.69
CA LYS A 123 -8.65 -20.14 -36.05
C LYS A 123 -9.26 -19.86 -37.43
N LYS A 124 -9.49 -18.59 -37.75
CA LYS A 124 -10.01 -18.18 -39.06
C LYS A 124 -9.01 -18.41 -40.20
N VAL A 125 -7.71 -18.27 -39.91
CA VAL A 125 -6.64 -18.65 -40.83
C VAL A 125 -6.65 -20.16 -41.07
N ASP A 126 -6.77 -20.97 -40.02
CA ASP A 126 -6.81 -22.43 -40.09
C ASP A 126 -8.04 -22.93 -40.89
N GLU A 127 -9.21 -22.33 -40.68
CA GLU A 127 -10.43 -22.63 -41.44
C GLU A 127 -10.25 -22.32 -42.94
N LEU A 128 -9.71 -21.14 -43.28
CA LEU A 128 -9.44 -20.76 -44.66
C LEU A 128 -8.35 -21.61 -45.31
N GLU A 129 -7.37 -22.09 -44.54
CA GLU A 129 -6.35 -23.04 -45.01
C GLU A 129 -6.98 -24.41 -45.31
N ALA A 130 -7.86 -24.92 -44.44
CA ALA A 130 -8.59 -26.17 -44.64
C ALA A 130 -9.56 -26.11 -45.84
N GLU A 131 -10.14 -24.94 -46.11
CA GLU A 131 -10.94 -24.66 -47.31
C GLU A 131 -10.09 -24.48 -48.59
N GLY A 132 -8.76 -24.50 -48.51
CA GLY A 132 -7.85 -24.31 -49.64
C GLY A 132 -7.71 -22.86 -50.13
N LYS A 133 -8.23 -21.88 -49.36
CA LYS A 133 -8.19 -20.44 -49.66
C LYS A 133 -6.94 -19.79 -49.07
N PHE A 134 -5.76 -20.29 -49.45
CA PHE A 134 -4.47 -19.89 -48.85
C PHE A 134 -4.16 -18.39 -48.94
N LYS A 135 -4.59 -17.71 -50.02
CA LYS A 135 -4.43 -16.25 -50.20
C LYS A 135 -5.25 -15.45 -49.19
N GLU A 136 -6.48 -15.88 -48.90
CA GLU A 136 -7.36 -15.24 -47.93
C GLU A 136 -6.91 -15.55 -46.50
N ALA A 137 -6.46 -16.79 -46.24
CA ALA A 137 -5.85 -17.19 -44.99
C ALA A 137 -4.64 -16.29 -44.65
N TRP A 138 -3.73 -16.07 -45.62
CA TRP A 138 -2.56 -15.21 -45.43
C TRP A 138 -2.89 -13.77 -45.05
N MET A 139 -3.94 -13.20 -45.64
CA MET A 139 -4.42 -11.84 -45.30
C MET A 139 -5.05 -11.76 -43.90
N LYS A 140 -5.56 -12.88 -43.38
CA LYS A 140 -6.15 -12.95 -42.03
C LYS A 140 -5.13 -13.25 -40.93
N VAL A 141 -3.89 -13.64 -41.28
CA VAL A 141 -2.83 -13.85 -40.29
C VAL A 141 -2.48 -12.52 -39.62
N PRO A 142 -2.58 -12.44 -38.28
CA PRO A 142 -2.17 -11.26 -37.51
C PRO A 142 -0.75 -10.80 -37.82
N SER A 143 -0.46 -9.51 -37.61
CA SER A 143 0.88 -8.99 -37.86
C SER A 143 1.84 -9.34 -36.71
N PRO A 144 3.06 -9.82 -37.00
CA PRO A 144 4.09 -10.07 -35.99
C PRO A 144 4.48 -8.82 -35.17
N GLN A 145 4.13 -7.61 -35.63
CA GLN A 145 4.35 -6.36 -34.91
C GLN A 145 3.32 -6.13 -33.80
N ASP A 146 2.09 -6.63 -33.98
CA ASP A 146 1.01 -6.50 -32.99
C ASP A 146 1.11 -7.59 -31.90
N TYR A 147 1.77 -8.70 -32.21
CA TYR A 147 1.95 -9.87 -31.33
C TYR A 147 3.43 -10.27 -31.27
N PRO A 148 4.27 -9.54 -30.51
CA PRO A 148 5.70 -9.82 -30.41
C PRO A 148 6.01 -11.18 -29.76
N GLU A 149 5.13 -11.68 -28.89
CA GLU A 149 5.28 -12.99 -28.22
C GLU A 149 5.09 -14.17 -29.20
N ASP A 150 4.25 -13.99 -30.23
CA ASP A 150 3.96 -14.98 -31.29
C ASP A 150 4.54 -14.56 -32.65
N ALA A 151 5.50 -13.63 -32.65
CA ALA A 151 6.00 -13.06 -33.89
C ALA A 151 6.70 -14.08 -34.81
N GLU A 152 7.37 -15.07 -34.22
CA GLU A 152 8.02 -16.16 -34.98
C GLU A 152 7.01 -17.12 -35.58
N THR A 153 5.97 -17.52 -34.83
CA THR A 153 4.90 -18.41 -35.30
C THR A 153 4.08 -17.75 -36.40
N LEU A 154 3.74 -16.46 -36.26
CA LEU A 154 3.04 -15.68 -37.30
C LEU A 154 3.87 -15.52 -38.58
N ARG A 155 5.18 -15.30 -38.46
CA ARG A 155 6.08 -15.24 -39.64
C ARG A 155 6.16 -16.58 -40.34
N ALA A 156 6.32 -17.67 -39.60
CA ALA A 156 6.35 -19.02 -40.15
C ALA A 156 5.02 -19.37 -40.84
N ARG A 157 3.88 -19.04 -40.21
CA ARG A 157 2.54 -19.27 -40.78
C ARG A 157 2.32 -18.46 -42.06
N LYS A 158 2.71 -17.18 -42.08
CA LYS A 158 2.66 -16.35 -43.30
C LYS A 158 3.56 -16.90 -44.40
N ALA A 159 4.77 -17.34 -44.08
CA ALA A 159 5.69 -17.92 -45.06
C ALA A 159 5.12 -19.22 -45.66
N ALA A 160 4.65 -20.14 -44.81
CA ALA A 160 4.04 -21.41 -45.22
C ALA A 160 2.80 -21.19 -46.10
N LEU A 161 1.90 -20.28 -45.71
CA LEU A 161 0.72 -19.95 -46.51
C LEU A 161 1.11 -19.31 -47.84
N SER A 162 2.07 -18.37 -47.85
CA SER A 162 2.52 -17.73 -49.09
C SER A 162 3.14 -18.72 -50.08
N ALA A 163 3.87 -19.73 -49.59
CA ALA A 163 4.44 -20.78 -50.44
C ALA A 163 3.37 -21.64 -51.14
N GLN A 164 2.16 -21.72 -50.60
CA GLN A 164 1.05 -22.51 -51.18
C GLN A 164 0.35 -21.79 -52.36
N PHE A 165 0.42 -20.46 -52.45
CA PHE A 165 -0.26 -19.70 -53.52
C PHE A 165 0.65 -18.76 -54.32
N ALA A 166 1.89 -18.53 -53.88
CA ALA A 166 2.92 -17.85 -54.64
C ALA A 166 4.01 -18.89 -54.98
N PRO A 167 3.98 -19.50 -56.19
CA PRO A 167 5.13 -20.27 -56.66
C PRO A 167 6.32 -19.32 -56.81
N ASP A 168 7.33 -19.56 -55.98
CA ASP A 168 8.71 -19.09 -56.03
C ASP A 168 8.99 -17.78 -56.80
N LEU A 169 8.91 -16.64 -56.09
CA LEU A 169 9.39 -15.34 -56.59
C LEU A 169 10.61 -14.80 -55.83
N PHE A 170 11.20 -15.58 -54.92
CA PHE A 170 12.34 -15.14 -54.11
C PHE A 170 13.46 -16.18 -53.92
N ASN A 171 13.39 -17.36 -54.55
CA ASN A 171 14.52 -18.27 -54.62
C ASN A 171 15.20 -18.16 -56.00
N GLU A 172 16.04 -17.15 -56.17
CA GLU A 172 17.10 -17.24 -57.19
C GLU A 172 18.18 -18.21 -56.66
N PRO A 173 18.48 -19.32 -57.36
CA PRO A 173 19.64 -20.12 -57.03
C PRO A 173 20.91 -19.30 -57.32
N LYS A 174 21.71 -19.05 -56.27
CA LYS A 174 23.12 -18.71 -56.44
C LYS A 174 23.83 -19.90 -57.07
N THR A 175 24.14 -19.84 -58.36
CA THR A 175 25.24 -20.62 -58.96
C THR A 175 25.78 -19.95 -60.22
N VAL A 176 27.01 -19.45 -60.07
CA VAL A 176 28.16 -19.33 -60.99
C VAL A 176 27.92 -18.86 -62.42
#